data_AF-A0A932GM84-F1
#
_entry.id   AF-A0A932GM84-F1
#
_cell.length_a   1.000
_cell.length_b   1.000
_cell.length_c   1.000
_cell.angle_alpha   90.00
_cell.angle_beta   90.00
_cell.angle_gamma   90.00
#
_symmetry.space_group_name_H-M   'P 1'
#
loop_
_entity.id
_entity.type
_entity.pdbx_description
1 polymer ?
#
loop_
_entity_poly.entity_id
_entity_poly.type
_entity_poly.pdbx_seq_one_letter_code
_entity_poly.pdbx_strand_id
1 'polypeptide(L)' 'MITNDQELEATLDRIRHFQAQVAYLRKMETNPANYHLAASGFLAEIDRMQLEVREYLAVHPAENMGRV' A
#
# COMPACT_ATOMS: atom_id res chain seq x y z
N MET A 1 9.45 -0.86 -5.44
CA MET A 1 9.70 0.38 -6.20
C MET A 1 8.88 0.29 -7.47
N ILE A 2 7.98 1.24 -7.70
CA ILE A 2 7.09 1.30 -8.87
C ILE A 2 7.82 2.03 -9.98
N THR A 3 7.78 1.49 -11.19
CA THR A 3 8.51 2.03 -12.35
C THR A 3 7.62 2.42 -13.52
N ASN A 4 6.37 1.98 -13.51
CA ASN A 4 5.40 2.20 -14.58
C ASN A 4 3.96 2.15 -14.05
N ASP A 5 3.00 2.57 -14.88
CA ASP A 5 1.59 2.63 -14.52
C ASP A 5 0.97 1.26 -14.23
N GLN A 6 1.46 0.18 -14.84
CA GLN A 6 0.96 -1.17 -14.57
C GLN A 6 1.33 -1.61 -13.14
N GLU A 7 2.57 -1.33 -12.71
CA GLU A 7 3.02 -1.57 -11.34
C GLU A 7 2.33 -0.65 -10.33
N LEU A 8 2.00 0.59 -10.73
CA LEU A 8 1.19 1.51 -9.92
C LEU A 8 -0.18 0.89 -9.63
N GLU A 9 -0.90 0.47 -10.67
CA GLU A 9 -2.23 -0.13 -10.52
C GLU A 9 -2.19 -1.40 -9.67
N ALA A 10 -1.22 -2.29 -9.94
CA ALA A 10 -1.05 -3.51 -9.13
C ALA A 10 -0.79 -3.19 -7.65
N THR A 11 -0.02 -2.14 -7.36
CA THR A 11 0.27 -1.69 -5.99
C THR A 11 -0.99 -1.11 -5.33
N LEU A 12 -1.76 -0.30 -6.05
CA LEU A 12 -3.03 0.27 -5.57
C LEU A 12 -4.07 -0.82 -5.27
N ASP A 13 -4.17 -1.86 -6.11
CA ASP A 13 -5.05 -3.01 -5.86
C ASP A 13 -4.63 -3.79 -4.62
N ARG A 14 -3.32 -3.99 -4.43
CA ARG A 14 -2.78 -4.67 -3.24
C ARG A 14 -3.04 -3.88 -1.96
N ILE A 15 -2.89 -2.55 -1.98
CA ILE A 15 -3.25 -1.66 -0.86
C ILE A 15 -4.73 -1.83 -0.54
N ARG A 16 -5.62 -1.78 -1.54
CA ARG A 16 -7.07 -1.95 -1.33
C ARG A 16 -7.41 -3.30 -0.71
N HIS A 17 -6.75 -4.38 -1.15
CA HIS A 17 -6.93 -5.71 -0.56
C HIS A 17 -6.52 -5.75 0.92
N PHE A 18 -5.35 -5.21 1.28
CA PHE A 18 -4.91 -5.17 2.67
C PHE A 18 -5.80 -4.29 3.55
N GLN A 19 -6.28 -3.15 3.04
CA GLN A 19 -7.25 -2.31 3.75
C GLN A 19 -8.55 -3.07 4.04
N ALA A 20 -9.04 -3.87 3.09
CA ALA A 20 -10.21 -4.71 3.29
C ALA A 20 -9.99 -5.77 4.40
N GLN A 21 -8.81 -6.39 4.44
CA GLN A 21 -8.45 -7.34 5.50
C GLN A 21 -8.41 -6.67 6.89
N VAL A 22 -7.81 -5.49 7.00
CA VAL A 22 -7.79 -4.72 8.27
C VAL A 22 -9.21 -4.32 8.68
N ALA A 23 -10.04 -3.87 7.74
CA ALA A 23 -11.43 -3.52 8.00
C ALA A 23 -12.26 -4.72 8.46
N TYR A 24 -11.99 -5.91 7.93
CA TYR A 24 -12.60 -7.16 8.38
C TYR A 24 -12.15 -7.53 9.79
N LEU A 25 -10.84 -7.50 10.08
CA LEU A 25 -10.30 -7.76 11.42
C LEU A 25 -10.92 -6.85 12.48
N ARG A 26 -11.13 -5.57 12.15
CA ARG A 26 -11.75 -4.59 13.05
C ARG A 26 -13.19 -4.95 13.46
N LYS A 27 -13.90 -5.75 12.66
CA LYS A 27 -15.26 -6.22 12.95
C LYS A 27 -15.28 -7.55 13.69
N MET A 28 -14.31 -8.43 13.41
CA MET A 28 -14.33 -9.82 13.88
C MET A 28 -13.51 -10.06 15.14
N GLU A 29 -12.38 -9.39 15.28
CA GLU A 29 -11.53 -9.58 16.46
C GLU A 29 -12.03 -8.71 17.61
N THR A 30 -12.43 -9.37 18.70
CA THR A 30 -13.04 -8.74 19.86
C THR A 30 -12.01 -8.39 20.93
N ASN A 31 -10.84 -9.02 20.90
CA ASN A 31 -9.73 -8.71 21.79
C ASN A 31 -8.81 -7.65 21.14
N PRO A 32 -8.67 -6.46 21.74
CA PRO A 32 -7.85 -5.39 21.17
C PRO A 32 -6.38 -5.77 20.95
N ALA A 33 -5.77 -6.55 21.86
CA ALA A 33 -4.38 -6.96 21.71
C ALA A 33 -4.19 -7.90 20.50
N ASN A 34 -5.11 -8.86 20.33
CA ASN A 34 -5.10 -9.74 19.16
C ASN A 34 -5.33 -8.96 17.86
N TYR A 35 -6.24 -7.97 17.87
CA TYR A 35 -6.45 -7.11 16.71
C TYR A 35 -5.18 -6.39 16.32
N HIS A 36 -4.49 -5.75 17.27
CA HIS A 36 -3.25 -5.03 17.00
C HIS A 36 -2.16 -5.96 16.49
N LEU A 37 -2.01 -7.15 17.08
CA LEU A 37 -1.04 -8.14 16.60
C LEU A 37 -1.35 -8.57 15.15
N ALA A 38 -2.61 -8.89 14.84
CA ALA A 38 -3.03 -9.33 13.50
C ALA A 38 -2.98 -8.22 12.45
N ALA A 39 -3.35 -6.99 12.81
CA ALA A 39 -3.43 -5.86 11.87
C ALA A 39 -2.07 -5.19 11.61
N SER A 40 -1.12 -5.28 12.55
CA SER A 40 0.15 -4.54 12.49
C SER A 40 0.95 -4.80 11.20
N GLY A 41 1.04 -6.06 10.76
CA GLY A 41 1.74 -6.41 9.52
C GLY A 41 1.08 -5.81 8.27
N PHE A 42 -0.26 -5.85 8.18
CA PHE A 42 -0.98 -5.24 7.07
C PHE A 42 -0.80 -3.72 7.03
N LEU A 43 -0.88 -3.07 8.19
CA LEU A 43 -0.72 -1.61 8.30
C LEU A 43 0.69 -1.17 7.89
N ALA A 44 1.72 -1.86 8.38
CA ALA A 44 3.11 -1.56 8.00
C ALA A 44 3.35 -1.73 6.49
N GLU A 45 2.77 -2.77 5.88
CA GLU A 45 2.87 -2.97 4.43
C GLU A 45 2.09 -1.93 3.61
N ILE A 46 0.92 -1.50 4.11
CA ILE A 46 0.16 -0.39 3.50
C ILE A 46 1.01 0.88 3.53
N ASP A 47 1.62 1.23 4.66
CA ASP A 47 2.44 2.43 4.81
C ASP A 47 3.63 2.41 3.83
N ARG A 48 4.33 1.28 3.74
CA ARG A 48 5.43 1.09 2.78
C ARG A 48 4.97 1.25 1.34
N MET A 49 3.86 0.62 0.94
CA MET A 49 3.37 0.71 -0.43
C MET A 49 2.82 2.10 -0.78
N GLN A 50 2.19 2.79 0.17
CA GLN A 50 1.74 4.17 -0.03
C GLN A 50 2.92 5.14 -0.21
N LEU A 51 4.04 4.90 0.47
CA LEU A 51 5.28 5.63 0.22
C LEU A 51 5.74 5.44 -1.24
N GLU A 52 5.79 4.21 -1.73
CA GLU A 52 6.19 3.92 -3.12
C GLU A 52 5.25 4.55 -4.15
N VAL A 53 3.93 4.51 -3.91
CA VAL A 53 2.94 5.19 -4.78
C VAL A 53 3.19 6.69 -4.81
N ARG A 54 3.40 7.31 -3.65
CA ARG A 54 3.68 8.74 -3.56
C ARG A 54 4.97 9.11 -4.29
N GLU A 55 6.03 8.32 -4.10
CA GLU A 55 7.32 8.54 -4.77
C GLU A 55 7.20 8.44 -6.29
N TYR A 56 6.45 7.46 -6.80
CA TYR A 56 6.18 7.32 -8.22
C TYR A 56 5.41 8.52 -8.80
N LEU A 57 4.31 8.91 -8.15
CA LEU A 57 3.45 10.00 -8.61
C LEU A 57 4.07 11.39 -8.42
N ALA A 58 5.12 11.51 -7.61
CA ALA A 58 5.83 12.77 -7.40
C ALA A 58 6.70 13.18 -8.60
N VAL A 59 6.99 12.26 -9.53
CA VAL A 59 7.82 12.50 -10.72
C VAL A 59 6.92 12.54 -11.94
N HIS A 60 7.00 13.60 -12.75
CA HIS A 60 6.24 13.65 -13.98
C HIS A 60 6.87 12.71 -15.04
N PRO A 61 6.10 11.94 -15.83
CA PRO A 61 6.64 11.00 -16.81
C PRO A 61 7.65 11.63 -17.80
N ALA A 62 7.47 12.90 -18.16
CA ALA A 62 8.39 13.63 -19.03
C ALA A 62 9.77 13.91 -18.40
N GLU A 63 9.88 13.96 -17.07
CA GLU A 63 11.14 14.13 -16.35
C GLU A 63 11.94 12.81 -16.30
N ASN A 64 11.23 11.68 -16.37
CA ASN A 64 11.82 10.35 -16.41
C ASN A 64 12.39 9.99 -17.80
N MET A 65 11.97 10.69 -18.87
CA MET A 65 12.47 10.51 -20.24
C MET A 65 13.88 11.12 -20.48
N GLY A 66 14.43 11.86 -19.53
CA GLY A 66 15.75 12.50 -19.63
C GLY A 66 16.93 11.70 -19.05
N ARG A 67 16.68 10.51 -18.49
CA ARG A 67 17.71 9.60 -17.98
C ARG A 67 17.64 8.27 -18.72
N VAL A 68 18.23 8.23 -19.92
CA VAL A 68 18.61 7.01 -20.65
C VAL A 68 20.12 6.97 -20.74
#